data_AF-A0A519SZX6-F1
#
_entry.id   AF-A0A519SZX6-F1
#
_cell.length_a   1.000
_cell.length_b   1.000
_cell.length_c   1.000
_cell.angle_alpha   90.00
_cell.angle_beta   90.00
_cell.angle_gamma   90.00
#
_symmetry.space_group_name_H-M   'P 1'
#
loop_
_entity.id
_entity.type
_entity.pdbx_description
1 polymer ?
#
loop_
_entity_poly.entity_id
_entity_poly.type
_entity_poly.pdbx_seq_one_letter_code
_entity_poly.pdbx_strand_id
1 'polypeptide(L)'
;QYELKIPAGQSRTVRVRLSQAEMAAPFADFGQLLTDRQREADEFYDCIQERLTDPDARNVQRQAFAGMLWSKQFYYYDVTQWLDGDPAMPKPAPQRRLNRNANWRHLHNQDLISMPDKWEYPWYAAWDLAFHCIPLAMVDSGFAKNQLRLLIKDRYLHPSGQLPAYEWNFGDVNPPVHAWATWRVYQMDKKRNNGQGDRDFLERVFHKLVLNFTWWVNRKDRDERNIFEGGFLGLDNIGVFDRSAPLPTGGKIEQSDGTSWMAMYALNLMRMALELAHTNPVYQEMAGKFFEHFLYIADAMTRGGDGKFNLWDDEDQFYYDVLHTPDNARTKLKVRSIVGLIPLFAVEIIDEELLNAMPLFARRAWWLVTNRPHLAQLVSRWQEPGKGARHLLSLLRRSKL
;
A
#
# COMPACT_ATOMS: atom_id res chain seq x y z
N GLN A 1 -8.92 10.26 41.10
CA GLN A 1 -9.04 11.33 40.09
C GLN A 1 -8.21 12.51 40.60
N TYR A 2 -7.34 13.11 39.78
CA TYR A 2 -6.55 14.28 40.18
C TYR A 2 -7.34 15.55 39.84
N GLU A 3 -7.75 16.32 40.85
CA GLU A 3 -8.40 17.62 40.64
C GLU A 3 -7.35 18.73 40.72
N LEU A 4 -7.10 19.42 39.61
CA LEU A 4 -6.10 20.49 39.51
C LEU A 4 -6.76 21.76 38.97
N LYS A 5 -6.62 22.87 39.69
CA LYS A 5 -6.92 24.22 39.18
C LYS A 5 -5.63 24.82 38.65
N ILE A 6 -5.53 24.97 37.33
CA ILE A 6 -4.33 25.51 36.65
C ILE A 6 -4.65 26.93 36.15
N PRO A 7 -4.06 27.98 36.75
CA PRO A 7 -4.25 29.36 36.27
C PRO A 7 -3.66 29.58 34.88
N ALA A 8 -4.08 30.67 34.20
CA ALA A 8 -3.54 31.04 32.89
C ALA A 8 -2.00 31.20 32.94
N GLY A 9 -1.32 30.60 31.96
CA GLY A 9 0.15 30.62 31.85
C GLY A 9 0.89 29.76 32.89
N GLN A 10 0.19 29.08 33.80
CA GLN A 10 0.79 28.21 34.80
C GLN A 10 0.76 26.75 34.37
N SER A 11 1.60 25.92 34.99
CA SER A 11 1.60 24.47 34.80
C SER A 11 1.55 23.73 36.15
N ARG A 12 1.10 22.48 36.09
CA ARG A 12 1.14 21.51 37.19
C ARG A 12 1.65 20.19 36.64
N THR A 13 2.44 19.47 37.43
CA THR A 13 2.97 18.16 37.04
C THR A 13 2.36 17.09 37.91
N VAL A 14 1.85 16.03 37.29
CA VAL A 14 1.41 14.80 37.97
C VAL A 14 2.35 13.69 37.54
N ARG A 15 2.83 12.92 38.51
CA ARG A 15 3.64 11.72 38.26
C ARG A 15 2.75 10.50 38.38
N VAL A 16 2.71 9.69 37.33
CA VAL A 16 1.92 8.47 37.26
C VAL A 16 2.81 7.32 36.83
N ARG A 17 2.53 6.11 37.35
CA ARG A 17 3.21 4.88 36.97
C ARG A 17 2.16 3.80 36.74
N LEU A 18 2.11 3.27 35.53
CA LEU A 18 1.33 2.09 35.23
C LEU A 18 2.12 0.86 35.70
N SER A 19 1.51 0.06 36.56
CA SER A 19 2.11 -1.18 37.07
C SER A 19 1.02 -2.23 37.28
N GLN A 20 1.35 -3.49 36.99
CA GLN A 20 0.47 -4.61 37.29
C GLN A 20 0.50 -4.97 38.78
N ALA A 21 1.63 -4.73 39.44
CA ALA A 21 1.80 -4.97 40.87
C ALA A 21 1.79 -3.66 41.65
N GLU A 22 1.29 -3.69 42.88
CA GLU A 22 1.44 -2.58 43.81
C GLU A 22 2.92 -2.41 44.19
N MET A 23 3.37 -1.16 44.27
CA MET A 23 4.76 -0.83 44.55
C MET A 23 4.85 -0.01 45.82
N ALA A 24 5.75 -0.39 46.73
CA ALA A 24 5.95 0.33 47.99
C ALA A 24 6.51 1.75 47.79
N ALA A 25 7.38 1.93 46.79
CA ALA A 25 8.00 3.22 46.48
C ALA A 25 8.00 3.48 44.95
N PRO A 26 6.82 3.72 44.33
CA PRO A 26 6.66 3.72 42.87
C PRO A 26 7.43 4.84 42.16
N PHE A 27 7.87 5.87 42.89
CA PHE A 27 8.50 7.07 42.33
C PHE A 27 9.90 7.34 42.88
N ALA A 28 10.50 6.42 43.65
CA ALA A 28 11.82 6.62 44.24
C ALA A 28 12.91 6.89 43.19
N ASP A 29 12.79 6.26 42.02
CA ASP A 29 13.69 6.33 40.88
C ASP A 29 13.16 7.21 39.73
N PHE A 30 12.01 7.87 39.89
CA PHE A 30 11.30 8.52 38.77
C PHE A 30 12.15 9.54 38.02
N GLY A 31 12.87 10.42 38.74
CA GLY A 31 13.69 11.46 38.12
C GLY A 31 14.83 10.88 37.29
N GLN A 32 15.56 9.93 37.86
CA GLN A 32 16.65 9.24 37.19
C GLN A 32 16.14 8.46 35.98
N LEU A 33 15.03 7.73 36.12
CA LEU A 33 14.40 6.98 35.05
C LEU A 33 14.03 7.87 33.86
N LEU A 34 13.46 9.06 34.12
CA LEU A 34 13.10 10.01 33.06
C LEU A 34 14.35 10.54 32.34
N THR A 35 15.39 10.90 33.09
CA THR A 35 16.69 11.34 32.52
C THR A 35 17.33 10.23 31.67
N ASP A 36 17.31 8.98 32.13
CA ASP A 36 17.85 7.85 31.37
C ASP A 36 17.08 7.60 30.07
N ARG A 37 15.74 7.64 30.10
CA ARG A 37 14.91 7.50 28.89
C ARG A 37 15.10 8.65 27.90
N GLN A 38 15.34 9.88 28.37
CA GLN A 38 15.67 11.00 27.50
C GLN A 38 17.01 10.79 26.79
N ARG A 39 18.05 10.44 27.55
CA ARG A 39 19.38 10.13 27.00
C ARG A 39 19.33 9.01 25.97
N GLU A 40 18.68 7.89 26.30
CA GLU A 40 18.54 6.75 25.38
C GLU A 40 17.77 7.13 24.11
N ALA A 41 16.74 7.97 24.22
CA ALA A 41 16.03 8.48 23.05
C ALA A 41 16.92 9.37 22.19
N ASP A 42 17.73 10.24 22.80
CA ASP A 42 18.68 11.09 22.08
C ASP A 42 19.74 10.24 21.35
N GLU A 43 20.36 9.28 22.03
CA GLU A 43 21.32 8.33 21.45
C GLU A 43 20.72 7.53 20.28
N PHE A 44 19.47 7.07 20.43
CA PHE A 44 18.76 6.35 19.38
C PHE A 44 18.52 7.22 18.14
N TYR A 45 18.03 8.46 18.32
CA TYR A 45 17.80 9.38 17.21
C TYR A 45 19.10 9.85 16.57
N ASP A 46 20.17 10.00 17.34
CA ASP A 46 21.49 10.36 16.81
C ASP A 46 22.00 9.31 15.81
N CYS A 47 21.75 8.01 16.09
CA CYS A 47 22.06 6.94 15.15
C CYS A 47 21.19 7.00 13.87
N ILE A 48 19.88 7.21 14.00
CA ILE A 48 18.97 7.32 12.83
C ILE A 48 19.31 8.53 11.96
N GLN A 49 19.74 9.61 12.60
CA GLN A 49 19.99 10.92 12.00
C GLN A 49 21.46 11.15 11.66
N GLU A 50 22.31 10.12 11.66
CA GLU A 50 23.76 10.22 11.43
C GLU A 50 24.11 11.05 10.18
N ARG A 51 23.31 10.91 9.11
CA ARG A 51 23.53 11.60 7.83
C ARG A 51 22.83 12.95 7.70
N LEU A 52 22.07 13.36 8.71
CA LEU A 52 21.30 14.59 8.72
C LEU A 52 22.01 15.61 9.62
N THR A 53 22.77 16.50 9.00
CA THR A 53 23.66 17.44 9.69
C THR A 53 22.97 18.74 10.12
N ASP A 54 21.88 19.12 9.46
CA ASP A 54 21.11 20.32 9.80
C ASP A 54 20.27 20.10 11.08
N PRO A 55 20.50 20.86 12.16
CA PRO A 55 19.75 20.72 13.42
C PRO A 55 18.24 20.90 13.27
N ASP A 56 17.78 21.79 12.38
CA ASP A 56 16.35 22.02 12.21
C ASP A 56 15.69 20.82 11.51
N ALA A 57 16.28 20.31 10.44
CA ALA A 57 15.82 19.10 9.79
C ALA A 57 15.77 17.88 10.74
N ARG A 58 16.76 17.74 11.63
CA ARG A 58 16.76 16.70 12.69
C ARG A 58 15.56 16.86 13.62
N ASN A 59 15.29 18.08 14.05
CA ASN A 59 14.17 18.40 14.92
C ASN A 59 12.82 18.10 14.25
N VAL A 60 12.63 18.53 13.00
CA VAL A 60 11.41 18.25 12.20
C VAL A 60 11.19 16.75 12.05
N GLN A 61 12.23 16.00 11.70
CA GLN A 61 12.10 14.55 11.52
C GLN A 61 11.76 13.83 12.84
N ARG A 62 12.38 14.22 13.96
CA ARG A 62 12.09 13.63 15.28
C ARG A 62 10.65 13.91 15.70
N GLN A 63 10.14 15.12 15.46
CA GLN A 63 8.74 15.47 15.72
C GLN A 63 7.78 14.68 14.82
N ALA A 64 8.12 14.49 13.54
CA ALA A 64 7.33 13.66 12.64
C ALA A 64 7.23 12.21 13.12
N PHE A 65 8.36 11.61 13.54
CA PHE A 65 8.35 10.27 14.14
C PHE A 65 7.55 10.22 15.44
N ALA A 66 7.67 11.22 16.30
CA ALA A 66 6.87 11.31 17.52
C ALA A 66 5.38 11.36 17.20
N GLY A 67 4.96 12.13 16.18
CA GLY A 67 3.59 12.17 15.68
C GLY A 67 3.07 10.81 15.20
N MET A 68 3.88 10.09 14.42
CA MET A 68 3.57 8.73 13.96
C MET A 68 3.40 7.76 15.14
N LEU A 69 4.32 7.78 16.11
CA LEU A 69 4.28 6.91 17.29
C LEU A 69 3.09 7.23 18.19
N TRP A 70 2.74 8.52 18.32
CA TRP A 70 1.63 8.97 19.15
C TRP A 70 0.25 8.75 18.51
N SER A 71 0.21 8.48 17.20
CA SER A 71 -1.03 8.16 16.47
C SER A 71 -1.36 6.66 16.50
N LYS A 72 -0.56 5.83 17.19
CA LYS A 72 -0.90 4.44 17.47
C LYS A 72 -2.08 4.38 18.43
N GLN A 73 -3.17 3.71 18.04
CA GLN A 73 -4.36 3.53 18.86
C GLN A 73 -4.75 2.07 18.98
N PHE A 74 -5.24 1.66 20.14
CA PHE A 74 -5.92 0.37 20.27
C PHE A 74 -7.29 0.49 19.62
N TYR A 75 -7.52 -0.30 18.58
CA TYR A 75 -8.74 -0.27 17.80
C TYR A 75 -9.46 -1.61 17.94
N TYR A 76 -10.60 -1.57 18.64
CA TYR A 76 -11.48 -2.72 18.82
C TYR A 76 -12.77 -2.51 18.04
N TYR A 77 -13.03 -3.41 17.09
CA TYR A 77 -14.26 -3.39 16.31
C TYR A 77 -14.59 -4.79 15.79
N ASP A 78 -15.59 -5.41 16.40
CA ASP A 78 -16.21 -6.67 15.97
C ASP A 78 -17.48 -6.35 15.17
N VAL A 79 -17.46 -6.65 13.87
CA VAL A 79 -18.59 -6.38 12.98
C VAL A 79 -19.79 -7.27 13.32
N THR A 80 -19.58 -8.52 13.73
CA THR A 80 -20.67 -9.41 14.12
C THR A 80 -21.36 -8.90 15.39
N GLN A 81 -20.58 -8.57 16.42
CA GLN A 81 -21.11 -8.00 17.67
C GLN A 81 -21.85 -6.67 17.41
N TRP A 82 -21.32 -5.82 16.54
CA TRP A 82 -21.98 -4.56 16.17
C TRP A 82 -23.35 -4.76 15.51
N LEU A 83 -23.45 -5.72 14.59
CA LEU A 83 -24.68 -5.99 13.84
C LEU A 83 -25.74 -6.70 14.69
N ASP A 84 -25.35 -7.66 15.52
CA ASP A 84 -26.28 -8.42 16.37
C ASP A 84 -26.62 -7.70 17.69
N GLY A 85 -25.77 -6.77 18.12
CA GLY A 85 -25.88 -6.06 19.38
C GLY A 85 -25.26 -6.81 20.56
N ASP A 86 -25.02 -6.07 21.63
CA ASP A 86 -24.60 -6.65 22.91
C ASP A 86 -25.72 -7.52 23.49
N PRO A 87 -25.47 -8.80 23.82
CA PRO A 87 -26.45 -9.68 24.46
C PRO A 87 -27.07 -9.12 25.75
N ALA A 88 -26.35 -8.24 26.48
CA ALA A 88 -26.82 -7.61 27.70
C ALA A 88 -27.73 -6.38 27.46
N MET A 89 -27.87 -5.94 26.20
CA MET A 89 -28.64 -4.77 25.80
C MET A 89 -29.85 -5.17 24.93
N PRO A 90 -30.85 -4.30 24.76
CA PRO A 90 -31.95 -4.56 23.83
C PRO A 90 -31.44 -4.83 22.41
N LYS A 91 -32.05 -5.81 21.73
CA LYS A 91 -31.67 -6.16 20.36
C LYS A 91 -31.79 -4.94 19.44
N PRO A 92 -30.80 -4.69 18.57
CA PRO A 92 -30.87 -3.63 17.58
C PRO A 92 -32.06 -3.80 16.62
N ALA A 93 -32.49 -2.69 16.03
CA ALA A 93 -33.49 -2.71 14.97
C ALA A 93 -33.03 -3.57 13.78
N PRO A 94 -33.90 -4.38 13.14
CA PRO A 94 -33.53 -5.28 12.04
C PRO A 94 -32.80 -4.60 10.88
N GLN A 95 -33.10 -3.31 10.63
CA GLN A 95 -32.45 -2.50 9.59
C GLN A 95 -30.94 -2.38 9.77
N ARG A 96 -30.41 -2.53 11.00
CA ARG A 96 -28.96 -2.49 11.25
C ARG A 96 -28.19 -3.54 10.44
N ARG A 97 -28.82 -4.68 10.14
CA ARG A 97 -28.24 -5.75 9.32
C ARG A 97 -28.10 -5.41 7.84
N LEU A 98 -28.65 -4.27 7.41
CA LEU A 98 -28.57 -3.75 6.04
C LEU A 98 -27.65 -2.52 5.95
N ASN A 99 -27.05 -2.10 7.06
CA ASN A 99 -26.18 -0.92 7.10
C ASN A 99 -24.76 -1.23 6.59
N ARG A 100 -23.87 -0.22 6.69
CA ARG A 100 -22.45 -0.32 6.33
C ARG A 100 -21.83 -1.62 6.87
N ASN A 101 -20.98 -2.22 6.04
CA ASN A 101 -20.18 -3.40 6.38
C ASN A 101 -20.97 -4.66 6.76
N ALA A 102 -22.28 -4.75 6.49
CA ALA A 102 -23.09 -5.94 6.78
C ALA A 102 -22.52 -7.24 6.19
N ASN A 103 -21.84 -7.16 5.04
CA ASN A 103 -21.21 -8.29 4.36
C ASN A 103 -19.82 -8.67 4.92
N TRP A 104 -19.32 -7.93 5.90
CA TRP A 104 -17.98 -8.11 6.49
C TRP A 104 -18.03 -8.68 7.91
N ARG A 105 -18.99 -9.57 8.20
CA ARG A 105 -19.20 -10.13 9.56
C ARG A 105 -17.97 -10.83 10.15
N HIS A 106 -17.08 -11.36 9.31
CA HIS A 106 -15.84 -12.01 9.74
C HIS A 106 -14.78 -11.03 10.27
N LEU A 107 -14.94 -9.73 9.98
CA LEU A 107 -13.94 -8.72 10.32
C LEU A 107 -13.99 -8.40 11.81
N HIS A 108 -12.84 -8.58 12.47
CA HIS A 108 -12.66 -8.40 13.90
C HIS A 108 -11.32 -7.74 14.19
N ASN A 109 -11.36 -6.47 14.57
CA ASN A 109 -10.21 -5.69 14.99
C ASN A 109 -9.99 -5.80 16.48
N GLN A 110 -8.75 -6.06 16.90
CA GLN A 110 -8.33 -5.99 18.30
C GLN A 110 -6.81 -5.84 18.35
N ASP A 111 -6.32 -4.76 17.77
CA ASP A 111 -4.89 -4.53 17.58
C ASP A 111 -4.54 -3.06 17.85
N LEU A 112 -3.25 -2.81 18.13
CA LEU A 112 -2.68 -1.47 18.05
C LEU A 112 -2.42 -1.14 16.58
N ILE A 113 -3.07 -0.10 16.08
CA ILE A 113 -2.99 0.31 14.67
C ILE A 113 -2.47 1.75 14.58
N SER A 114 -1.62 2.03 13.58
CA SER A 114 -1.21 3.40 13.24
C SER A 114 -2.34 4.11 12.50
N MET A 115 -2.93 5.13 13.12
CA MET A 115 -4.00 5.91 12.51
C MET A 115 -3.46 7.08 11.67
N PRO A 116 -4.19 7.51 10.63
CA PRO A 116 -3.85 8.73 9.88
C PRO A 116 -3.87 9.96 10.79
N ASP A 117 -4.86 10.06 11.67
CA ASP A 117 -4.94 11.07 12.73
C ASP A 117 -5.65 10.50 13.96
N LYS A 118 -5.23 10.90 15.16
CA LYS A 118 -5.79 10.37 16.42
C LYS A 118 -7.14 10.95 16.82
N TRP A 119 -7.58 12.03 16.15
CA TRP A 119 -8.77 12.80 16.50
C TRP A 119 -9.79 12.86 15.35
N GLU A 120 -9.38 13.31 14.16
CA GLU A 120 -10.24 13.46 12.98
C GLU A 120 -10.48 12.11 12.28
N TYR A 121 -9.43 11.30 12.16
CA TYR A 121 -9.47 9.98 11.53
C TYR A 121 -9.04 8.85 12.47
N PRO A 122 -9.72 8.63 13.62
CA PRO A 122 -9.35 7.63 14.64
C PRO A 122 -9.71 6.20 14.22
N TRP A 123 -9.51 5.90 12.94
CA TRP A 123 -9.81 4.65 12.26
C TRP A 123 -8.78 4.43 11.14
N TYR A 124 -8.53 3.17 10.79
CA TYR A 124 -7.51 2.86 9.78
C TYR A 124 -8.07 2.95 8.37
N ALA A 125 -7.24 3.43 7.45
CA ALA A 125 -7.38 3.21 6.02
C ALA A 125 -6.23 2.32 5.54
N ALA A 126 -6.53 1.33 4.71
CA ALA A 126 -5.54 0.34 4.30
C ALA A 126 -4.36 0.94 3.54
N TRP A 127 -4.63 1.89 2.64
CA TRP A 127 -3.56 2.54 1.87
C TRP A 127 -2.74 3.50 2.72
N ASP A 128 -3.34 4.35 3.57
CA ASP A 128 -2.62 5.17 4.54
C ASP A 128 -1.68 4.32 5.39
N LEU A 129 -2.18 3.18 5.90
CA LEU A 129 -1.38 2.29 6.73
C LEU A 129 -0.12 1.78 6.00
N ALA A 130 -0.23 1.50 4.70
CA ALA A 130 0.92 1.11 3.89
C ALA A 130 1.96 2.25 3.80
N PHE A 131 1.52 3.51 3.64
CA PHE A 131 2.41 4.67 3.68
C PHE A 131 3.02 4.89 5.06
N HIS A 132 2.24 4.74 6.14
CA HIS A 132 2.72 4.86 7.54
C HIS A 132 3.87 3.90 7.83
N CYS A 133 3.84 2.70 7.26
CA CYS A 133 4.82 1.66 7.52
C CYS A 133 6.24 2.03 7.05
N ILE A 134 6.39 2.92 6.06
CA ILE A 134 7.71 3.35 5.57
C ILE A 134 8.47 4.16 6.63
N PRO A 135 7.97 5.32 7.13
CA PRO A 135 8.63 6.04 8.19
C PRO A 135 8.66 5.23 9.50
N LEU A 136 7.62 4.44 9.82
CA LEU A 136 7.64 3.59 11.00
C LEU A 136 8.76 2.56 10.96
N ALA A 137 9.07 1.97 9.80
CA ALA A 137 10.19 1.04 9.66
C ALA A 137 11.55 1.69 9.94
N MET A 138 11.64 3.03 9.93
CA MET A 138 12.86 3.74 10.33
C MET A 138 13.09 3.73 11.85
N VAL A 139 12.05 3.58 12.66
CA VAL A 139 12.15 3.62 14.13
C VAL A 139 11.73 2.29 14.79
N ASP A 140 10.90 1.49 14.12
CA ASP A 140 10.31 0.26 14.64
C ASP A 140 9.86 -0.64 13.47
N SER A 141 10.81 -1.37 12.87
CA SER A 141 10.53 -2.27 11.73
C SER A 141 9.62 -3.43 12.12
N GLY A 142 9.68 -3.89 13.37
CA GLY A 142 8.80 -4.93 13.90
C GLY A 142 7.34 -4.50 13.87
N PHE A 143 7.04 -3.29 14.37
CA PHE A 143 5.69 -2.73 14.31
C PHE A 143 5.23 -2.52 12.87
N ALA A 144 6.05 -1.92 12.00
CA ALA A 144 5.70 -1.72 10.58
C ALA A 144 5.35 -3.04 9.86
N LYS A 145 6.17 -4.08 10.03
CA LYS A 145 5.89 -5.43 9.50
C LYS A 145 4.59 -5.99 10.06
N ASN A 146 4.34 -5.80 11.36
CA ASN A 146 3.09 -6.25 11.98
C ASN A 146 1.85 -5.51 11.41
N GLN A 147 1.92 -4.20 11.19
CA GLN A 147 0.83 -3.41 10.58
C GLN A 147 0.46 -3.95 9.19
N LEU A 148 1.45 -4.21 8.34
CA LEU A 148 1.21 -4.81 7.02
C LEU A 148 0.63 -6.22 7.11
N ARG A 149 1.02 -7.00 8.12
CA ARG A 149 0.45 -8.32 8.39
C ARG A 149 -0.99 -8.26 8.89
N LEU A 150 -1.43 -7.19 9.57
CA LEU A 150 -2.78 -7.11 10.12
C LEU A 150 -3.84 -7.30 9.05
N LEU A 151 -3.77 -6.51 7.98
CA LEU A 151 -4.81 -6.47 6.94
C LEU A 151 -4.93 -7.75 6.11
N ILE A 152 -3.93 -8.63 6.18
CA ILE A 152 -3.91 -9.92 5.48
C ILE A 152 -4.24 -11.12 6.39
N LYS A 153 -4.47 -10.89 7.70
CA LYS A 153 -4.93 -11.94 8.62
C LYS A 153 -6.36 -12.34 8.27
N ASP A 154 -6.74 -13.57 8.59
CA ASP A 154 -8.07 -14.12 8.24
C ASP A 154 -9.23 -13.37 8.92
N ARG A 155 -8.97 -12.67 10.03
CA ARG A 155 -9.93 -11.78 10.72
C ARG A 155 -10.04 -10.37 10.12
N TYR A 156 -9.31 -10.08 9.05
CA TYR A 156 -9.29 -8.79 8.34
C TYR A 156 -9.57 -8.97 6.85
N LEU A 157 -8.81 -9.86 6.19
CA LEU A 157 -8.90 -10.10 4.77
C LEU A 157 -10.22 -10.78 4.42
N HIS A 158 -10.96 -10.22 3.48
CA HIS A 158 -12.17 -10.85 2.97
C HIS A 158 -11.84 -12.23 2.37
N PRO A 159 -12.69 -13.27 2.53
CA PRO A 159 -12.46 -14.59 1.94
C PRO A 159 -12.22 -14.61 0.42
N SER A 160 -12.68 -13.57 -0.29
CA SER A 160 -12.42 -13.39 -1.73
C SER A 160 -11.04 -12.80 -2.06
N GLY A 161 -10.23 -12.42 -1.06
CA GLY A 161 -8.94 -11.75 -1.23
C GLY A 161 -8.98 -10.22 -1.14
N GLN A 162 -10.12 -9.59 -0.87
CA GLN A 162 -10.21 -8.12 -0.74
C GLN A 162 -9.64 -7.65 0.60
N LEU A 163 -8.77 -6.63 0.58
CA LEU A 163 -8.34 -5.92 1.78
C LEU A 163 -9.44 -4.93 2.22
N PRO A 164 -9.74 -4.81 3.52
CA PRO A 164 -10.75 -3.86 3.99
C PRO A 164 -10.26 -2.43 3.78
N ALA A 165 -11.01 -1.60 3.07
CA ALA A 165 -10.59 -0.23 2.75
C ALA A 165 -10.49 0.66 4.00
N TYR A 166 -11.62 0.99 4.63
CA TYR A 166 -11.71 1.82 5.83
C TYR A 166 -13.02 1.60 6.59
N GLU A 167 -13.11 2.10 7.83
CA GLU A 167 -14.24 1.84 8.74
C GLU A 167 -15.62 2.11 8.11
N TRP A 168 -15.76 3.18 7.32
CA TRP A 168 -17.04 3.57 6.73
C TRP A 168 -17.54 2.60 5.66
N ASN A 169 -16.62 1.96 4.93
CA ASN A 169 -16.94 0.99 3.89
C ASN A 169 -15.75 0.08 3.61
N PHE A 170 -15.73 -1.10 4.23
CA PHE A 170 -14.66 -2.08 3.99
C PHE A 170 -14.66 -2.62 2.56
N GLY A 171 -15.81 -2.57 1.87
CA GLY A 171 -15.97 -3.03 0.50
C GLY A 171 -15.47 -2.07 -0.57
N ASP A 172 -15.08 -0.85 -0.20
CA ASP A 172 -14.47 0.09 -1.14
C ASP A 172 -13.08 -0.38 -1.57
N VAL A 173 -12.51 0.35 -2.53
CA VAL A 173 -11.22 0.05 -3.12
C VAL A 173 -10.26 1.17 -2.79
N ASN A 174 -9.08 0.82 -2.29
CA ASN A 174 -7.98 1.75 -2.12
C ASN A 174 -6.85 1.40 -3.11
N PRO A 175 -5.90 2.32 -3.36
CA PRO A 175 -4.70 2.00 -4.13
C PRO A 175 -4.01 0.77 -3.57
N PRO A 176 -3.66 -0.25 -4.38
CA PRO A 176 -3.02 -1.48 -3.92
C PRO A 176 -1.53 -1.30 -3.62
N VAL A 177 -1.18 -0.29 -2.84
CA VAL A 177 0.20 0.05 -2.45
C VAL A 177 0.77 -0.87 -1.36
N HIS A 178 -0.01 -1.83 -0.86
CA HIS A 178 0.41 -2.75 0.21
C HIS A 178 1.62 -3.61 -0.19
N ALA A 179 1.72 -4.02 -1.45
CA ALA A 179 2.86 -4.77 -1.97
C ALA A 179 4.13 -3.93 -2.03
N TRP A 180 4.01 -2.68 -2.47
CA TRP A 180 5.10 -1.72 -2.44
C TRP A 180 5.61 -1.48 -1.02
N ALA A 181 4.70 -1.21 -0.08
CA ALA A 181 5.08 -0.99 1.30
C ALA A 181 5.75 -2.22 1.91
N THR A 182 5.22 -3.43 1.65
CA THR A 182 5.81 -4.70 2.07
C THR A 182 7.23 -4.85 1.54
N TRP A 183 7.42 -4.65 0.24
CA TRP A 183 8.73 -4.78 -0.39
C TRP A 183 9.72 -3.76 0.17
N ARG A 184 9.32 -2.50 0.33
CA ARG A 184 10.17 -1.45 0.89
C ARG A 184 10.53 -1.69 2.35
N VAL A 185 9.57 -2.05 3.20
CA VAL A 185 9.83 -2.37 4.61
C VAL A 185 10.78 -3.57 4.73
N TYR A 186 10.59 -4.61 3.92
CA TYR A 186 11.51 -5.75 3.88
C TYR A 186 12.92 -5.32 3.49
N GLN A 187 13.09 -4.50 2.45
CA GLN A 187 14.40 -3.99 2.03
C GLN A 187 15.08 -3.15 3.11
N MET A 188 14.32 -2.29 3.80
CA MET A 188 14.82 -1.46 4.89
C MET A 188 15.30 -2.32 6.06
N ASP A 189 14.52 -3.32 6.45
CA ASP A 189 14.84 -4.27 7.52
C ASP A 189 16.07 -5.13 7.14
N LYS A 190 16.10 -5.70 5.93
CA LYS A 190 17.23 -6.45 5.37
C LYS A 190 18.52 -5.65 5.41
N LYS A 191 18.47 -4.37 5.03
CA LYS A 191 19.64 -3.47 5.07
C LYS A 191 20.15 -3.23 6.49
N ARG A 192 19.24 -3.09 7.46
CA ARG A 192 19.59 -2.89 8.88
C ARG A 192 20.16 -4.17 9.51
N ASN A 193 19.75 -5.32 9.02
CA ASN A 193 20.17 -6.63 9.51
C ASN A 193 21.32 -7.22 8.67
N ASN A 194 22.28 -6.38 8.24
CA ASN A 194 23.47 -6.80 7.49
C ASN A 194 23.18 -7.67 6.25
N GLY A 195 22.10 -7.36 5.53
CA GLY A 195 21.68 -8.10 4.34
C GLY A 195 20.80 -9.33 4.62
N GLN A 196 20.50 -9.65 5.89
CA GLN A 196 19.61 -10.75 6.27
C GLN A 196 18.16 -10.27 6.29
N GLY A 197 17.36 -10.72 5.33
CA GLY A 197 15.96 -10.33 5.22
C GLY A 197 15.03 -11.25 6.03
N ASP A 198 13.96 -10.67 6.58
CA ASP A 198 12.87 -11.43 7.22
C ASP A 198 12.01 -12.14 6.17
N ARG A 199 12.47 -13.32 5.76
CA ARG A 199 11.84 -14.11 4.71
C ARG A 199 10.43 -14.56 5.10
N ASP A 200 10.24 -14.98 6.35
CA ASP A 200 8.94 -15.43 6.85
C ASP A 200 7.88 -14.34 6.73
N PHE A 201 8.24 -13.10 7.07
CA PHE A 201 7.38 -11.93 6.81
C PHE A 201 7.05 -11.82 5.33
N LEU A 202 8.06 -11.82 4.46
CA LEU A 202 7.88 -11.60 3.03
C LEU A 202 7.00 -12.68 2.38
N GLU A 203 7.27 -13.95 2.69
CA GLU A 203 6.58 -15.12 2.14
C GLU A 203 5.10 -15.17 2.56
N ARG A 204 4.82 -14.92 3.85
CA ARG A 204 3.44 -14.85 4.36
C ARG A 204 2.64 -13.74 3.70
N VAL A 205 3.23 -12.55 3.56
CA VAL A 205 2.55 -11.42 2.94
C VAL A 205 2.37 -11.63 1.45
N PHE A 206 3.40 -12.15 0.77
CA PHE A 206 3.36 -12.47 -0.66
C PHE A 206 2.13 -13.31 -1.01
N HIS A 207 1.92 -14.46 -0.36
CA HIS A 207 0.80 -15.34 -0.69
C HIS A 207 -0.56 -14.68 -0.52
N LYS A 208 -0.75 -13.88 0.54
CA LYS A 208 -2.02 -13.17 0.76
C LYS A 208 -2.22 -12.04 -0.27
N LEU A 209 -1.14 -11.38 -0.67
CA LEU A 209 -1.19 -10.39 -1.75
C LEU A 209 -1.40 -11.02 -3.12
N VAL A 210 -0.99 -12.27 -3.37
CA VAL A 210 -1.39 -13.00 -4.59
C VAL A 210 -2.91 -13.16 -4.64
N LEU A 211 -3.57 -13.52 -3.53
CA LEU A 211 -5.04 -13.60 -3.47
C LEU A 211 -5.69 -12.25 -3.74
N ASN A 212 -5.14 -11.17 -3.18
CA ASN A 212 -5.62 -9.83 -3.40
C ASN A 212 -5.43 -9.36 -4.85
N PHE A 213 -4.29 -9.67 -5.46
CA PHE A 213 -4.04 -9.42 -6.87
C PHE A 213 -5.06 -10.14 -7.76
N THR A 214 -5.34 -11.42 -7.49
CA THR A 214 -6.36 -12.18 -8.21
C THR A 214 -7.76 -11.59 -8.02
N TRP A 215 -8.10 -11.11 -6.82
CA TRP A 215 -9.35 -10.40 -6.60
C TRP A 215 -9.46 -9.15 -7.48
N TRP A 216 -8.39 -8.36 -7.58
CA TRP A 216 -8.34 -7.19 -8.45
C TRP A 216 -8.59 -7.54 -9.92
N VAL A 217 -7.88 -8.53 -10.46
CA VAL A 217 -8.09 -9.02 -11.82
C VAL A 217 -9.53 -9.44 -12.04
N ASN A 218 -10.11 -10.20 -11.12
CA ASN A 218 -11.47 -10.74 -11.32
C ASN A 218 -12.60 -9.73 -11.07
N ARG A 219 -12.37 -8.68 -10.28
CA ARG A 219 -13.44 -7.77 -9.82
C ARG A 219 -13.32 -6.34 -10.32
N LYS A 220 -12.15 -5.96 -10.82
CA LYS A 220 -11.83 -4.58 -11.21
C LYS A 220 -11.35 -4.46 -12.65
N ASP A 221 -11.18 -5.57 -13.38
CA ASP A 221 -11.00 -5.57 -14.84
C ASP A 221 -12.27 -6.13 -15.50
N ARG A 222 -13.31 -5.30 -15.59
CA ARG A 222 -14.67 -5.72 -15.97
C ARG A 222 -14.75 -6.38 -17.35
N ASP A 223 -13.93 -5.93 -18.28
CA ASP A 223 -13.95 -6.39 -19.69
C ASP A 223 -12.84 -7.40 -19.99
N GLU A 224 -12.05 -7.80 -18.97
CA GLU A 224 -10.90 -8.71 -19.12
C GLU A 224 -9.86 -8.19 -20.13
N ARG A 225 -9.58 -6.89 -20.09
CA ARG A 225 -8.68 -6.18 -21.03
C ARG A 225 -7.41 -5.64 -20.37
N ASN A 226 -7.18 -5.94 -19.09
CA ASN A 226 -6.11 -5.39 -18.27
C ASN A 226 -6.20 -3.86 -18.11
N ILE A 227 -7.42 -3.34 -18.12
CA ILE A 227 -7.75 -1.94 -17.79
C ILE A 227 -8.64 -1.96 -16.55
N PHE A 228 -8.16 -1.35 -15.47
CA PHE A 228 -8.74 -1.52 -14.15
C PHE A 228 -9.56 -0.32 -13.72
N GLU A 229 -10.69 -0.61 -13.06
CA GLU A 229 -11.68 0.35 -12.57
C GLU A 229 -11.82 0.16 -11.07
N GLY A 230 -11.13 1.01 -10.30
CA GLY A 230 -11.11 0.99 -8.83
C GLY A 230 -12.12 1.93 -8.17
N GLY A 231 -12.76 2.82 -8.93
CA GLY A 231 -13.63 3.85 -8.37
C GLY A 231 -12.81 4.98 -7.73
N PHE A 232 -13.07 5.27 -6.46
CA PHE A 232 -12.46 6.38 -5.72
C PHE A 232 -10.93 6.32 -5.55
N LEU A 233 -10.37 5.17 -5.15
CA LEU A 233 -8.94 4.96 -4.96
C LEU A 233 -8.22 6.01 -4.09
N GLY A 234 -8.84 6.49 -3.02
CA GLY A 234 -8.17 7.37 -2.04
C GLY A 234 -8.03 8.83 -2.49
N LEU A 235 -8.56 9.21 -3.66
CA LEU A 235 -8.38 10.52 -4.26
C LEU A 235 -9.72 11.26 -4.39
N ASP A 236 -10.12 11.97 -3.33
CA ASP A 236 -11.42 12.63 -3.26
C ASP A 236 -11.51 13.78 -4.25
N ASN A 237 -12.64 13.87 -4.96
CA ASN A 237 -12.93 14.97 -5.88
C ASN A 237 -11.85 15.22 -6.96
N ILE A 238 -11.03 14.21 -7.27
CA ILE A 238 -9.90 14.35 -8.21
C ILE A 238 -10.35 14.37 -9.68
N GLY A 239 -11.58 13.94 -9.95
CA GLY A 239 -12.17 13.84 -11.28
C GLY A 239 -13.50 14.61 -11.38
N VAL A 240 -14.02 14.68 -12.61
CA VAL A 240 -15.28 15.39 -12.91
C VAL A 240 -16.52 14.61 -12.43
N PHE A 241 -16.41 13.28 -12.36
CA PHE A 241 -17.45 12.39 -11.88
C PHE A 241 -17.06 11.76 -10.55
N ASP A 242 -18.06 11.48 -9.71
CA ASP A 242 -17.91 10.51 -8.64
C ASP A 242 -17.67 9.14 -9.27
N ARG A 243 -16.43 8.66 -9.15
CA ARG A 243 -15.96 7.41 -9.73
C ARG A 243 -16.53 6.18 -9.03
N SER A 244 -17.08 6.34 -7.83
CA SER A 244 -17.70 5.26 -7.05
C SER A 244 -19.19 5.13 -7.32
N ALA A 245 -19.82 6.13 -7.95
CA ALA A 245 -21.23 6.12 -8.30
C ALA A 245 -21.47 5.69 -9.75
N PRO A 246 -22.65 5.15 -10.07
CA PRO A 246 -23.08 4.99 -11.46
C PRO A 246 -23.08 6.34 -12.19
N LEU A 247 -22.60 6.35 -13.43
CA LEU A 247 -22.63 7.56 -14.25
C LEU A 247 -24.07 7.99 -14.54
N PRO A 248 -24.39 9.31 -14.51
CA PRO A 248 -25.75 9.81 -14.72
C PRO A 248 -26.39 9.35 -16.05
N THR A 249 -25.57 9.19 -17.09
CA THR A 249 -25.99 8.78 -18.44
C THR A 249 -25.77 7.29 -18.71
N GLY A 250 -25.43 6.51 -17.68
CA GLY A 250 -24.90 5.16 -17.85
C GLY A 250 -23.48 5.15 -18.47
N GLY A 251 -22.94 3.94 -18.67
CA GLY A 251 -21.57 3.74 -19.14
C GLY A 251 -20.60 3.38 -18.00
N LYS A 252 -19.30 3.60 -18.23
CA LYS A 252 -18.23 3.35 -17.26
C LYS A 252 -17.01 4.24 -17.48
N ILE A 253 -16.09 4.24 -16.52
CA ILE A 253 -14.81 4.96 -16.60
C ILE A 253 -13.68 3.94 -16.56
N GLU A 254 -12.87 3.91 -17.61
CA GLU A 254 -11.56 3.25 -17.61
C GLU A 254 -10.54 4.17 -16.93
N GLN A 255 -9.92 3.71 -15.84
CA GLN A 255 -9.14 4.57 -14.97
C GLN A 255 -7.63 4.41 -15.20
N SER A 256 -6.95 5.54 -15.42
CA SER A 256 -5.50 5.57 -15.62
C SER A 256 -4.75 5.17 -14.35
N ASP A 257 -5.18 5.68 -13.20
CA ASP A 257 -4.56 5.40 -11.89
C ASP A 257 -4.76 3.96 -11.46
N GLY A 258 -5.99 3.43 -11.48
CA GLY A 258 -6.28 2.03 -11.13
C GLY A 258 -5.46 1.04 -11.94
N THR A 259 -5.35 1.27 -13.24
CA THR A 259 -4.54 0.46 -14.16
C THR A 259 -3.04 0.57 -13.84
N SER A 260 -2.56 1.78 -13.57
CA SER A 260 -1.16 2.04 -13.24
C SER A 260 -0.75 1.44 -11.90
N TRP A 261 -1.63 1.50 -10.89
CA TRP A 261 -1.40 0.85 -9.61
C TRP A 261 -1.29 -0.66 -9.75
N MET A 262 -2.09 -1.27 -10.62
CA MET A 262 -2.00 -2.71 -10.89
C MET A 262 -0.72 -3.10 -11.64
N ALA A 263 -0.21 -2.24 -12.53
CA ALA A 263 1.11 -2.42 -13.13
C ALA A 263 2.22 -2.39 -12.06
N MET A 264 2.18 -1.39 -11.17
CA MET A 264 3.11 -1.28 -10.05
C MET A 264 2.99 -2.49 -9.11
N TYR A 265 1.77 -2.96 -8.82
CA TYR A 265 1.53 -4.14 -7.98
C TYR A 265 2.14 -5.40 -8.61
N ALA A 266 1.94 -5.62 -9.91
CA ALA A 266 2.57 -6.73 -10.63
C ALA A 266 4.10 -6.69 -10.50
N LEU A 267 4.72 -5.53 -10.69
CA LEU A 267 6.16 -5.36 -10.53
C LEU A 267 6.64 -5.65 -9.10
N ASN A 268 5.94 -5.17 -8.08
CA ASN A 268 6.29 -5.46 -6.68
C ASN A 268 6.19 -6.96 -6.38
N LEU A 269 5.12 -7.64 -6.82
CA LEU A 269 4.98 -9.09 -6.61
C LEU A 269 6.03 -9.88 -7.39
N MET A 270 6.44 -9.42 -8.58
CA MET A 270 7.56 -10.00 -9.30
C MET A 270 8.85 -9.90 -8.48
N ARG A 271 9.19 -8.71 -7.93
CA ARG A 271 10.38 -8.52 -7.10
C ARG A 271 10.35 -9.36 -5.83
N MET A 272 9.22 -9.43 -5.14
CA MET A 272 9.05 -10.27 -3.95
C MET A 272 9.24 -11.75 -4.29
N ALA A 273 8.68 -12.22 -5.42
CA ALA A 273 8.86 -13.60 -5.87
C ALA A 273 10.32 -13.91 -6.22
N LEU A 274 11.04 -13.01 -6.90
CA LEU A 274 12.46 -13.19 -7.21
C LEU A 274 13.33 -13.22 -5.95
N GLU A 275 13.01 -12.40 -4.94
CA GLU A 275 13.69 -12.46 -3.63
C GLU A 275 13.44 -13.82 -2.95
N LEU A 276 12.19 -14.30 -2.95
CA LEU A 276 11.84 -15.61 -2.39
C LEU A 276 12.48 -16.77 -3.18
N ALA A 277 12.74 -16.57 -4.47
CA ALA A 277 13.34 -17.56 -5.35
C ALA A 277 14.81 -17.91 -5.03
N HIS A 278 15.51 -17.06 -4.26
CA HIS A 278 16.88 -17.34 -3.83
C HIS A 278 17.01 -18.61 -2.98
N THR A 279 15.95 -19.04 -2.29
CA THR A 279 15.96 -20.31 -1.54
C THR A 279 14.93 -21.33 -2.02
N ASN A 280 13.92 -20.91 -2.79
CA ASN A 280 12.94 -21.82 -3.36
C ASN A 280 12.64 -21.44 -4.83
N PRO A 281 13.23 -22.16 -5.81
CA PRO A 281 13.13 -21.79 -7.22
C PRO A 281 11.70 -21.80 -7.80
N VAL A 282 10.72 -22.42 -7.13
CA VAL A 282 9.31 -22.38 -7.54
C VAL A 282 8.78 -20.95 -7.71
N TYR A 283 9.28 -20.01 -6.91
CA TYR A 283 8.87 -18.61 -7.03
C TYR A 283 9.30 -17.93 -8.35
N GLN A 284 10.26 -18.49 -9.09
CA GLN A 284 10.61 -17.96 -10.42
C GLN A 284 9.44 -18.05 -11.41
N GLU A 285 8.59 -19.08 -11.30
CA GLU A 285 7.39 -19.20 -12.14
C GLU A 285 6.38 -18.10 -11.83
N MET A 286 6.20 -17.80 -10.54
CA MET A 286 5.35 -16.70 -10.07
C MET A 286 5.90 -15.35 -10.53
N ALA A 287 7.21 -15.14 -10.45
CA ALA A 287 7.85 -13.93 -10.99
C ALA A 287 7.57 -13.78 -12.49
N GLY A 288 7.68 -14.87 -13.25
CA GLY A 288 7.35 -14.89 -14.68
C GLY A 288 5.89 -14.52 -14.98
N LYS A 289 4.94 -15.02 -14.17
CA LYS A 289 3.52 -14.63 -14.28
C LYS A 289 3.32 -13.13 -14.06
N PHE A 290 3.97 -12.55 -13.06
CA PHE A 290 3.78 -11.13 -12.75
C PHE A 290 4.47 -10.21 -13.75
N PHE A 291 5.64 -10.60 -14.24
CA PHE A 291 6.31 -9.96 -15.36
C PHE A 291 5.42 -9.92 -16.61
N GLU A 292 4.88 -11.07 -17.00
CA GLU A 292 4.00 -11.18 -18.16
C GLU A 292 2.73 -10.32 -18.00
N HIS A 293 2.13 -10.33 -16.82
CA HIS A 293 0.95 -9.53 -16.53
C HIS A 293 1.23 -8.01 -16.57
N PHE A 294 2.40 -7.58 -16.09
CA PHE A 294 2.83 -6.18 -16.25
C PHE A 294 2.89 -5.77 -17.73
N LEU A 295 3.43 -6.63 -18.61
CA LEU A 295 3.47 -6.33 -20.05
C LEU A 295 2.08 -6.24 -20.67
N TYR A 296 1.12 -7.08 -20.27
CA TYR A 296 -0.26 -6.96 -20.75
C TYR A 296 -0.91 -5.65 -20.33
N ILE A 297 -0.71 -5.20 -19.08
CA ILE A 297 -1.19 -3.90 -18.62
C ILE A 297 -0.55 -2.77 -19.44
N ALA A 298 0.78 -2.81 -19.62
CA ALA A 298 1.50 -1.81 -20.39
C ALA A 298 1.04 -1.75 -21.85
N ASP A 299 0.69 -2.89 -22.46
CA ASP A 299 0.16 -2.95 -23.82
C ASP A 299 -1.24 -2.34 -23.88
N ALA A 300 -2.12 -2.71 -22.95
CA ALA A 300 -3.48 -2.20 -22.85
C ALA A 300 -3.49 -0.67 -22.68
N MET A 301 -2.60 -0.12 -21.86
CA MET A 301 -2.46 1.33 -21.68
C MET A 301 -1.91 2.05 -22.92
N THR A 302 -1.16 1.36 -23.78
CA THR A 302 -0.50 1.96 -24.97
C THR A 302 -1.32 1.80 -26.25
N ARG A 303 -2.00 0.68 -26.45
CA ARG A 303 -2.75 0.37 -27.67
C ARG A 303 -4.26 0.43 -27.47
N GLY A 304 -4.74 0.43 -26.22
CA GLY A 304 -6.14 0.16 -25.90
C GLY A 304 -6.42 -1.32 -26.10
N GLY A 305 -7.22 -1.95 -25.25
CA GLY A 305 -7.53 -3.39 -25.35
C GLY A 305 -8.11 -3.84 -26.71
N ASP A 306 -8.49 -2.92 -27.60
CA ASP A 306 -8.96 -3.14 -28.97
C ASP A 306 -8.07 -2.52 -30.06
N GLY A 307 -6.93 -1.93 -29.71
CA GLY A 307 -5.96 -1.35 -30.65
C GLY A 307 -6.31 0.04 -31.20
N LYS A 308 -7.41 0.68 -30.75
CA LYS A 308 -7.93 1.92 -31.37
C LYS A 308 -8.05 3.12 -30.42
N PHE A 309 -8.21 2.91 -29.12
CA PHE A 309 -8.37 3.99 -28.14
C PHE A 309 -7.77 3.60 -26.78
N ASN A 310 -6.83 4.41 -26.28
CA ASN A 310 -6.02 4.11 -25.10
C ASN A 310 -6.09 5.26 -24.06
N LEU A 311 -5.41 5.08 -22.93
CA LEU A 311 -5.35 6.05 -21.84
C LEU A 311 -4.35 7.19 -22.10
N TRP A 312 -3.53 7.12 -23.16
CA TRP A 312 -2.49 8.07 -23.49
C TRP A 312 -2.97 9.10 -24.52
N ASP A 313 -2.68 10.37 -24.28
CA ASP A 313 -2.94 11.42 -25.25
C ASP A 313 -1.66 11.86 -25.94
N ASP A 314 -1.58 11.64 -27.26
CA ASP A 314 -0.41 12.00 -28.06
C ASP A 314 -0.27 13.51 -28.27
N GLU A 315 -1.36 14.28 -28.16
CA GLU A 315 -1.30 15.74 -28.23
C GLU A 315 -0.78 16.32 -26.91
N ASP A 316 -1.40 15.93 -25.80
CA ASP A 316 -1.04 16.44 -24.47
C ASP A 316 0.20 15.78 -23.86
N GLN A 317 0.66 14.65 -24.42
CA GLN A 317 1.70 13.79 -23.85
C GLN A 317 1.38 13.43 -22.38
N PHE A 318 0.13 13.04 -22.12
CA PHE A 318 -0.38 12.83 -20.77
C PHE A 318 -1.37 11.67 -20.70
N TYR A 319 -1.45 11.01 -19.55
CA TYR A 319 -2.45 9.97 -19.32
C TYR A 319 -3.75 10.55 -18.75
N TYR A 320 -4.87 10.10 -19.28
CA TYR A 320 -6.21 10.49 -18.83
C TYR A 320 -7.09 9.26 -18.62
N ASP A 321 -8.10 9.43 -17.75
CA ASP A 321 -9.21 8.48 -17.69
C ASP A 321 -10.03 8.54 -18.99
N VAL A 322 -10.70 7.44 -19.31
CA VAL A 322 -11.52 7.32 -20.50
C VAL A 322 -12.97 7.01 -20.10
N LEU A 323 -13.88 7.89 -20.50
CA LEU A 323 -15.31 7.69 -20.40
C LEU A 323 -15.77 6.79 -21.55
N HIS A 324 -16.48 5.71 -21.21
CA HIS A 324 -17.10 4.81 -22.16
C HIS A 324 -18.63 4.89 -21.99
N THR A 325 -19.31 5.45 -22.99
CA THR A 325 -20.77 5.66 -22.97
C THR A 325 -21.53 4.42 -23.46
N PRO A 326 -22.84 4.29 -23.18
CA PRO A 326 -23.63 3.10 -23.56
C PRO A 326 -23.70 2.80 -25.07
N ASP A 327 -23.46 3.80 -25.92
CA ASP A 327 -23.37 3.69 -27.38
C ASP A 327 -21.96 3.28 -27.86
N ASN A 328 -21.09 2.85 -26.95
CA ASN A 328 -19.69 2.50 -27.15
C ASN A 328 -18.78 3.65 -27.62
N ALA A 329 -19.20 4.91 -27.49
CA ALA A 329 -18.29 6.03 -27.71
C ALA A 329 -17.28 6.14 -26.56
N ARG A 330 -16.02 6.47 -26.90
CA ARG A 330 -14.93 6.62 -25.95
C ARG A 330 -14.37 8.03 -26.01
N THR A 331 -14.28 8.67 -24.85
CA THR A 331 -13.84 10.06 -24.74
C THR A 331 -12.87 10.19 -23.56
N LYS A 332 -11.70 10.80 -23.81
CA LYS A 332 -10.74 11.10 -22.74
C LYS A 332 -11.29 12.23 -21.86
N LEU A 333 -11.25 12.01 -20.55
CA LEU A 333 -11.53 13.04 -19.56
C LEU A 333 -10.25 13.86 -19.34
N LYS A 334 -10.07 14.92 -20.15
CA LYS A 334 -8.86 15.77 -20.16
C LYS A 334 -8.73 16.64 -18.89
N VAL A 335 -8.51 16.00 -17.73
CA VAL A 335 -8.21 16.62 -16.44
C VAL A 335 -6.76 16.31 -16.07
N ARG A 336 -5.91 17.34 -16.00
CA ARG A 336 -4.50 17.18 -15.62
C ARG A 336 -4.38 17.15 -14.09
N SER A 337 -4.35 15.95 -13.52
CA SER A 337 -4.19 15.71 -12.08
C SER A 337 -3.12 14.65 -11.79
N ILE A 338 -2.91 14.32 -10.52
CA ILE A 338 -1.98 13.26 -10.11
C ILE A 338 -2.27 11.91 -10.76
N VAL A 339 -3.52 11.68 -11.19
CA VAL A 339 -3.97 10.46 -11.87
C VAL A 339 -3.18 10.16 -13.13
N GLY A 340 -2.84 11.19 -13.92
CA GLY A 340 -2.00 11.03 -15.10
C GLY A 340 -0.51 10.90 -14.81
N LEU A 341 -0.09 11.14 -13.55
CA LEU A 341 1.30 10.98 -13.09
C LEU A 341 1.56 9.64 -12.40
N ILE A 342 0.53 8.96 -11.86
CA ILE A 342 0.65 7.63 -11.24
C ILE A 342 1.32 6.58 -12.16
N PRO A 343 1.14 6.58 -13.49
CA PRO A 343 1.90 5.68 -14.37
C PRO A 343 3.43 5.76 -14.19
N LEU A 344 3.99 6.88 -13.71
CA LEU A 344 5.43 7.03 -13.41
C LEU A 344 5.91 6.15 -12.24
N PHE A 345 5.00 5.70 -11.37
CA PHE A 345 5.35 4.92 -10.18
C PHE A 345 5.60 3.44 -10.50
N ALA A 346 5.07 2.93 -11.61
CA ALA A 346 5.26 1.56 -12.05
C ALA A 346 6.60 1.41 -12.78
N VAL A 347 7.69 1.40 -12.01
CA VAL A 347 9.06 1.31 -12.53
C VAL A 347 9.88 0.25 -11.80
N GLU A 348 10.58 -0.59 -12.56
CA GLU A 348 11.53 -1.56 -12.04
C GLU A 348 12.75 -1.74 -12.96
N ILE A 349 13.87 -2.14 -12.36
CA ILE A 349 15.11 -2.44 -13.07
C ILE A 349 15.42 -3.93 -12.90
N ILE A 350 15.66 -4.58 -14.03
CA ILE A 350 16.22 -5.93 -14.11
C ILE A 350 17.64 -5.79 -14.65
N ASP A 351 18.63 -6.27 -13.89
CA ASP A 351 20.02 -6.32 -14.32
C ASP A 351 20.46 -7.74 -14.65
N GLU A 352 21.63 -7.84 -15.25
CA GLU A 352 22.22 -9.11 -15.67
C GLU A 352 22.51 -10.04 -14.50
N GLU A 353 22.89 -9.49 -13.33
CA GLU A 353 23.11 -10.27 -12.11
C GLU A 353 21.84 -11.01 -11.68
N LEU A 354 20.70 -10.31 -11.65
CA LEU A 354 19.40 -10.90 -11.35
C LEU A 354 19.00 -11.98 -12.37
N LEU A 355 19.19 -11.72 -13.66
CA LEU A 355 18.84 -12.68 -14.72
C LEU A 355 19.71 -13.94 -14.64
N ASN A 356 21.01 -13.78 -14.37
CA ASN A 356 21.94 -14.90 -14.19
C ASN A 356 21.62 -15.73 -12.95
N ALA A 357 21.19 -15.08 -11.86
CA ALA A 357 20.75 -15.75 -10.64
C ALA A 357 19.40 -16.48 -10.79
N MET A 358 18.57 -16.11 -11.78
CA MET A 358 17.19 -16.58 -11.93
C MET A 358 16.93 -17.18 -13.31
N PRO A 359 17.54 -18.35 -13.64
CA PRO A 359 17.56 -18.89 -15.00
C PRO A 359 16.18 -19.32 -15.54
N LEU A 360 15.25 -19.77 -14.68
CA LEU A 360 13.89 -20.15 -15.11
C LEU A 360 13.08 -18.90 -15.47
N PHE A 361 13.18 -17.88 -14.63
CA PHE A 361 12.59 -16.58 -14.90
C PHE A 361 13.17 -15.96 -16.17
N ALA A 362 14.50 -15.91 -16.28
CA ALA A 362 15.18 -15.35 -17.44
C ALA A 362 14.76 -16.03 -18.74
N ARG A 363 14.74 -17.38 -18.78
CA ARG A 363 14.29 -18.14 -19.96
C ARG A 363 12.87 -17.77 -20.37
N ARG A 364 11.94 -17.66 -19.41
CA ARG A 364 10.56 -17.27 -19.68
C ARG A 364 10.44 -15.83 -20.17
N ALA A 365 11.16 -14.90 -19.55
CA ALA A 365 11.18 -13.50 -19.95
C ALA A 365 11.72 -13.35 -21.38
N TRP A 366 12.85 -14.01 -21.70
CA TRP A 366 13.40 -14.06 -23.06
C TRP A 366 12.42 -14.65 -24.05
N TRP A 367 11.81 -15.81 -23.73
CA TRP A 367 10.81 -16.42 -24.60
C TRP A 367 9.65 -15.48 -24.89
N LEU A 368 9.13 -14.79 -23.88
CA LEU A 368 7.99 -13.89 -24.02
C LEU A 368 8.32 -12.71 -24.94
N VAL A 369 9.46 -12.06 -24.72
CA VAL A 369 9.88 -10.90 -25.52
C VAL A 369 10.20 -11.34 -26.96
N THR A 370 10.87 -12.48 -27.17
CA THR A 370 11.19 -12.97 -28.51
C THR A 370 9.95 -13.39 -29.30
N ASN A 371 8.99 -14.08 -28.66
CA ASN A 371 7.81 -14.61 -29.34
C ASN A 371 6.63 -13.64 -29.37
N ARG A 372 6.66 -12.56 -28.58
CA ARG A 372 5.63 -11.51 -28.55
C ARG A 372 6.27 -10.13 -28.74
N PRO A 373 6.72 -9.81 -29.96
CA PRO A 373 7.47 -8.58 -30.24
C PRO A 373 6.68 -7.29 -29.94
N HIS A 374 5.34 -7.33 -29.97
CA HIS A 374 4.52 -6.18 -29.57
C HIS A 374 4.67 -5.85 -28.08
N LEU A 375 4.82 -6.85 -27.21
CA LEU A 375 5.11 -6.66 -25.77
C LEU A 375 6.58 -6.28 -25.54
N ALA A 376 7.50 -6.80 -26.37
CA ALA A 376 8.91 -6.45 -26.33
C ALA A 376 9.16 -4.95 -26.47
N GLN A 377 8.40 -4.30 -27.35
CA GLN A 377 8.46 -2.85 -27.56
C GLN A 377 8.14 -2.04 -26.29
N LEU A 378 7.45 -2.66 -25.33
CA LEU A 378 7.06 -2.04 -24.07
C LEU A 378 8.20 -1.97 -23.06
N VAL A 379 9.23 -2.81 -23.21
CA VAL A 379 10.40 -2.84 -22.35
C VAL A 379 11.51 -2.00 -22.96
N SER A 380 11.93 -0.94 -22.25
CA SER A 380 12.99 -0.08 -22.75
C SER A 380 14.31 -0.84 -22.80
N ARG A 381 14.91 -0.91 -24.00
CA ARG A 381 16.24 -1.50 -24.25
C ARG A 381 16.34 -2.96 -23.79
N TRP A 382 15.36 -3.80 -24.15
CA TRP A 382 15.48 -5.24 -23.89
C TRP A 382 16.59 -5.91 -24.72
N GLN A 383 16.76 -5.49 -25.98
CA GLN A 383 17.76 -6.06 -26.90
C GLN A 383 19.06 -5.26 -26.95
N GLU A 384 19.11 -4.10 -26.29
CA GLU A 384 20.30 -3.23 -26.24
C GLU A 384 20.91 -3.31 -24.84
N PRO A 385 22.12 -3.86 -24.67
CA PRO A 385 22.82 -3.75 -23.41
C PRO A 385 23.11 -2.26 -23.16
N GLY A 386 22.38 -1.65 -22.22
CA GLY A 386 22.75 -0.34 -21.70
C GLY A 386 24.12 -0.37 -21.00
N LYS A 387 24.53 0.74 -20.37
CA LYS A 387 25.64 0.71 -19.40
C LYS A 387 25.33 -0.34 -18.32
N GLY A 388 26.01 -1.50 -18.37
CA GLY A 388 25.82 -2.62 -17.45
C GLY A 388 24.62 -3.53 -17.71
N ALA A 389 24.14 -3.65 -18.97
CA ALA A 389 23.08 -4.61 -19.36
C ALA A 389 21.80 -4.55 -18.50
N ARG A 390 21.36 -3.33 -18.14
CA ARG A 390 20.14 -3.07 -17.37
C ARG A 390 18.93 -2.88 -18.28
N HIS A 391 17.84 -3.56 -17.95
CA HIS A 391 16.55 -3.45 -18.62
C HIS A 391 15.56 -2.69 -17.73
N LEU A 392 14.92 -1.66 -18.30
CA LEU A 392 13.96 -0.81 -17.58
C LEU A 392 12.53 -1.24 -17.93
N LEU A 393 11.81 -1.67 -16.90
CA LEU A 393 10.36 -1.88 -16.94
C LEU A 393 9.68 -0.61 -16.47
N SER A 394 8.89 0.02 -17.34
CA SER A 394 8.15 1.25 -17.01
C SER A 394 6.95 1.42 -17.93
N LEU A 395 5.86 2.00 -17.42
CA LEU A 395 4.72 2.42 -18.25
C LEU A 395 5.05 3.65 -19.11
N LEU A 396 5.87 4.58 -18.60
CA LEU A 396 6.42 5.69 -19.38
C LEU A 396 7.80 5.37 -19.93
N ARG A 397 8.00 5.70 -21.20
CA ARG A 397 9.28 5.53 -21.91
C ARG A 397 9.90 6.88 -22.18
N ARG A 398 11.20 6.88 -22.50
CA ARG A 398 11.94 8.12 -22.84
C ARG A 398 11.30 8.91 -23.98
N SER A 399 10.62 8.26 -24.93
CA SER A 399 9.91 8.95 -26.02
C SER A 399 8.60 9.64 -25.58
N LYS A 400 8.18 9.44 -24.33
CA LYS A 400 6.96 9.98 -23.72
C LYS A 400 7.27 10.83 -22.47
N LEU A 401 8.56 11.12 -22.22
CA LEU A 401 9.05 11.91 -21.07
C LEU A 401 9.48 13.30 -21.51
#